data_AF-A0A162MQF9-F1
#
_entry.id   AF-A0A162MQF9-F1
#
_cell.length_a   1.000
_cell.length_b   1.000
_cell.length_c   1.000
_cell.angle_alpha   90.00
_cell.angle_beta   90.00
_cell.angle_gamma   90.00
#
_symmetry.space_group_name_H-M   'P 1'
#
loop_
_entity.id
_entity.type
_entity.pdbx_description
1 polymer ?
#
loop_
_entity_poly.entity_id
_entity_poly.type
_entity_poly.pdbx_seq_one_letter_code
_entity_poly.pdbx_strand_id
1 'polypeptide(L)'
;MPDSLVLHLQNQTRSSDVFAYVTGLALQHNNARVFVAANGRDLYFPQNPADPAATLQPLAADVAIPLGPPGHIVELTFLLNPGGPGGGAALVEPSVLNPSDANAGVDFAFAEFTLNADQLFANISYVDFVPRLPIALTLQHARDRDRDRDGSSVGGGGAPLVVGGEAFSRPTTADIFGCNSGPFVTRPGAAVRNAVIPRLAAAFQRGTLLTSAEQPAAEADAFYRTDPTNHYSRLVHAANVDGKGYAFAYDDVQADGGPDQSGKDGRDGESSQSGDSDEQDDDDDEDNEDDGGDGRRFL
;
A
#
# COMPACT_ATOMS: atom_id res chain seq x y z
N MET A 1 10.22 -15.23 -5.54
CA MET A 1 10.17 -13.82 -5.97
C MET A 1 11.57 -13.34 -6.31
N PRO A 2 11.77 -12.31 -7.16
CA PRO A 2 13.10 -11.81 -7.48
C PRO A 2 13.76 -11.17 -6.25
N ASP A 3 15.07 -11.38 -6.10
CA ASP A 3 15.89 -10.81 -5.02
C ASP A 3 16.15 -9.31 -5.20
N SER A 4 15.57 -8.69 -6.22
CA SER A 4 15.78 -7.28 -6.56
C SER A 4 14.60 -6.68 -7.30
N LEU A 5 14.45 -5.37 -7.15
CA LEU A 5 13.51 -4.54 -7.89
C LEU A 5 14.29 -3.47 -8.65
N VAL A 6 14.01 -3.31 -9.94
CA VAL A 6 14.51 -2.17 -10.70
C VAL A 6 13.41 -1.12 -10.77
N LEU A 7 13.67 0.09 -10.27
CA LEU A 7 12.78 1.22 -10.41
C LEU A 7 13.34 2.19 -11.45
N HIS A 8 12.52 2.48 -12.47
CA HIS A 8 12.81 3.51 -13.46
C HIS A 8 12.12 4.79 -13.03
N LEU A 9 12.89 5.75 -12.52
CA LEU A 9 12.36 7.07 -12.16
C LEU A 9 12.50 8.00 -13.36
N GLN A 10 11.38 8.39 -13.94
CA GLN A 10 11.36 9.28 -15.10
C GLN A 10 10.79 10.65 -14.75
N ASN A 11 11.54 11.70 -15.07
CA ASN A 11 11.03 13.06 -14.95
C ASN A 11 10.16 13.39 -16.17
N GLN A 12 8.83 13.37 -16.03
CA GLN A 12 7.91 13.84 -17.08
C GLN A 12 7.39 15.27 -16.84
N THR A 13 8.00 16.01 -15.92
CA THR A 13 7.65 17.41 -15.66
C THR A 13 8.26 18.34 -16.72
N ARG A 14 8.09 19.65 -16.53
CA ARG A 14 8.80 20.68 -17.33
C ARG A 14 10.06 21.22 -16.63
N SER A 15 10.35 20.77 -15.41
CA SER A 15 11.45 21.26 -14.59
C SER A 15 12.67 20.33 -14.70
N SER A 16 13.87 20.88 -14.58
CA SER A 16 15.11 20.11 -14.32
C SER A 16 15.33 19.85 -12.84
N ASP A 17 14.60 20.55 -11.99
CA ASP A 17 14.80 20.59 -10.54
C ASP A 17 13.81 19.65 -9.88
N VAL A 18 13.90 18.36 -10.24
CA VAL A 18 13.10 17.29 -9.66
C VAL A 18 14.04 16.31 -8.98
N PHE A 19 13.75 15.99 -7.74
CA PHE A 19 14.54 15.09 -6.91
C PHE A 19 13.68 13.93 -6.45
N ALA A 20 14.27 12.75 -6.37
CA ALA A 20 13.68 11.59 -5.74
C ALA A 20 14.41 11.27 -4.43
N TYR A 21 13.64 10.70 -3.51
CA TYR A 21 14.14 10.18 -2.24
C TYR A 21 13.54 8.80 -2.08
N VAL A 22 14.38 7.80 -1.77
CA VAL A 22 13.91 6.45 -1.50
C VAL A 22 14.38 6.05 -0.11
N THR A 23 13.42 5.80 0.76
CA THR A 23 13.64 5.45 2.17
C THR A 23 12.72 4.32 2.59
N GLY A 24 13.17 3.53 3.55
CA GLY A 24 12.37 2.43 4.06
C GLY A 24 13.02 1.77 5.25
N LEU A 25 12.49 0.60 5.61
CA LEU A 25 13.08 -0.28 6.59
C LEU A 25 13.76 -1.42 5.84
N ALA A 26 15.08 -1.53 5.99
CA ALA A 26 15.81 -2.67 5.45
C ALA A 26 15.48 -3.89 6.29
N LEU A 27 14.59 -4.76 5.80
CA LEU A 27 14.06 -5.96 6.45
C LEU A 27 15.11 -6.94 6.98
N GLN A 28 16.38 -6.59 6.85
CA GLN A 28 17.55 -7.46 6.70
C GLN A 28 18.78 -6.87 7.39
N HIS A 29 18.70 -5.58 7.71
CA HIS A 29 19.58 -4.89 8.63
C HIS A 29 18.82 -4.64 9.92
N ASN A 30 18.13 -5.68 10.41
CA ASN A 30 17.37 -5.53 11.63
C ASN A 30 16.26 -4.42 11.37
N ASN A 31 15.49 -4.34 10.28
CA ASN A 31 14.61 -3.16 9.96
C ASN A 31 15.26 -1.79 10.21
N ALA A 32 16.59 -1.67 10.07
CA ALA A 32 17.24 -0.39 10.21
C ALA A 32 16.68 0.53 9.14
N ARG A 33 16.45 1.79 9.52
CA ARG A 33 16.14 2.83 8.54
C ARG A 33 17.25 2.87 7.51
N VAL A 34 16.87 2.91 6.24
CA VAL A 34 17.78 2.99 5.10
C VAL A 34 17.28 4.03 4.12
N PHE A 35 18.22 4.70 3.47
CA PHE A 35 18.00 5.55 2.31
C PHE A 35 18.83 5.04 1.13
N VAL A 36 18.38 5.31 -0.09
CA VAL A 36 19.27 5.31 -1.25
C VAL A 36 20.06 6.61 -1.26
N ALA A 37 21.37 6.53 -1.41
CA ALA A 37 22.25 7.70 -1.49
C ALA A 37 21.99 8.50 -2.77
N ALA A 38 22.46 9.76 -2.82
CA ALA A 38 22.25 10.67 -3.94
C ALA A 38 22.69 10.14 -5.32
N ASN A 39 23.58 9.14 -5.36
CA ASN A 39 24.00 8.49 -6.61
C ASN A 39 22.99 7.47 -7.17
N GLY A 40 21.87 7.24 -6.46
CA GLY A 40 20.81 6.33 -6.86
C GLY A 40 21.14 4.83 -6.72
N ARG A 41 22.28 4.48 -6.14
CA ARG A 41 22.75 3.08 -6.10
C ARG A 41 23.16 2.62 -4.70
N ASP A 42 23.92 3.43 -3.99
CA ASP A 42 24.46 3.02 -2.70
C ASP A 42 23.37 3.12 -1.61
N LEU A 43 23.46 2.25 -0.62
CA LEU A 43 22.59 2.31 0.57
C LEU A 43 23.26 3.14 1.67
N TYR A 44 22.48 4.03 2.27
CA TYR A 44 22.87 4.87 3.41
C TYR A 44 22.05 4.51 4.64
N PHE A 45 22.72 4.09 5.71
CA PHE A 45 22.11 3.78 7.02
C PHE A 45 22.38 4.92 8.01
N PRO A 46 21.40 5.79 8.30
CA PRO A 46 21.58 6.87 9.26
C PRO A 46 21.90 6.34 10.66
N GLN A 47 22.78 7.05 11.35
CA GLN A 47 23.13 6.79 12.74
C GLN A 47 22.19 7.53 13.68
N ASN A 48 22.02 7.02 14.90
CA ASN A 48 21.32 7.76 15.96
C ASN A 48 22.02 9.10 16.25
N PRO A 49 21.29 10.14 16.68
CA PRO A 49 21.90 11.35 17.23
C PRO A 49 22.89 11.00 18.34
N ALA A 50 24.02 11.72 18.39
CA ALA A 50 25.04 11.51 19.41
C ALA A 50 24.53 11.83 20.83
N ASP A 51 23.63 12.81 20.94
CA ASP A 51 22.88 13.11 22.16
C ASP A 51 21.51 12.40 22.12
N PRO A 52 21.22 11.46 23.03
CA PRO A 52 19.95 10.74 23.06
C PRO A 52 18.74 11.62 23.41
N ALA A 53 18.93 12.85 23.91
CA ALA A 53 17.85 13.80 24.16
C ALA A 53 17.56 14.72 22.95
N ALA A 54 18.43 14.75 21.94
CA ALA A 54 18.28 15.60 20.77
C ALA A 54 17.20 15.05 19.82
N THR A 55 16.19 15.87 19.53
CA THR A 55 15.12 15.56 18.57
C THR A 55 15.25 16.45 17.34
N LEU A 56 14.61 16.05 16.23
CA LEU A 56 14.57 16.82 14.97
C LEU A 56 15.96 17.15 14.39
N GLN A 57 16.90 16.21 14.49
CA GLN A 57 18.25 16.38 13.96
C GLN A 57 18.28 16.14 12.44
N PRO A 58 19.08 16.91 11.68
CA PRO A 58 19.17 16.74 10.24
C PRO A 58 19.87 15.43 9.86
N LEU A 59 19.58 14.94 8.66
CA LEU A 59 20.31 13.81 8.08
C LEU A 59 21.75 14.24 7.78
N ALA A 60 22.72 13.38 8.11
CA ALA A 60 24.14 13.71 7.93
C ALA A 60 24.63 13.58 6.48
N ALA A 61 23.91 12.84 5.63
CA ALA A 61 24.20 12.68 4.21
C ALA A 61 23.11 13.31 3.35
N ASP A 62 23.50 13.90 2.22
CA ASP A 62 22.56 14.25 1.16
C ASP A 62 22.16 12.99 0.40
N VAL A 63 20.86 12.72 0.40
CA VAL A 63 20.22 11.55 -0.23
C VAL A 63 19.29 11.95 -1.36
N ALA A 64 19.33 13.22 -1.80
CA ALA A 64 18.56 13.71 -2.92
C ALA A 64 19.10 13.12 -4.23
N ILE A 65 18.29 12.33 -4.92
CA ILE A 65 18.63 11.77 -6.23
C ILE A 65 18.12 12.74 -7.30
N PRO A 66 19.00 13.47 -8.02
CA PRO A 66 18.56 14.39 -9.06
C PRO A 66 18.01 13.61 -10.25
N LEU A 67 16.74 13.88 -10.62
CA LEU A 67 16.12 13.27 -11.79
C LEU A 67 16.46 13.98 -13.09
N GLY A 68 17.11 15.15 -13.04
CA GLY A 68 17.62 15.86 -14.22
C GLY A 68 16.50 16.44 -15.11
N PRO A 69 16.80 16.78 -16.38
CA PRO A 69 15.85 17.45 -17.28
C PRO A 69 14.63 16.57 -17.65
N PRO A 70 13.54 17.15 -18.20
CA PRO A 70 12.40 16.40 -18.71
C PRO A 70 12.80 15.26 -19.66
N GLY A 71 12.19 14.10 -19.48
CA GLY A 71 12.48 12.85 -20.18
C GLY A 71 13.67 12.06 -19.63
N HIS A 72 14.48 12.64 -18.74
CA HIS A 72 15.61 11.96 -18.13
C HIS A 72 15.13 10.84 -17.19
N ILE A 73 15.81 9.70 -17.27
CA ILE A 73 15.50 8.48 -16.51
C ILE A 73 16.69 8.19 -15.61
N VAL A 74 16.41 7.99 -14.33
CA VAL A 74 17.36 7.41 -13.38
C VAL A 74 16.90 5.99 -13.08
N GLU A 75 17.73 5.02 -13.43
CA GLU A 75 17.51 3.61 -13.08
C GLU A 75 18.12 3.31 -11.72
N LEU A 76 17.26 2.89 -10.80
CA LEU A 76 17.64 2.43 -9.47
C LEU A 76 17.49 0.91 -9.45
N THR A 77 18.49 0.20 -8.91
CA THR A 77 18.38 -1.23 -8.63
C THR A 77 18.46 -1.44 -7.14
N PHE A 78 17.39 -2.01 -6.59
CA PHE A 78 17.30 -2.36 -5.18
C PHE A 78 17.61 -3.83 -5.03
N LEU A 79 18.57 -4.16 -4.18
CA LEU A 79 18.88 -5.53 -3.82
C LEU A 79 18.26 -5.85 -2.45
N LEU A 80 17.70 -7.04 -2.30
CA LEU A 80 17.20 -7.59 -1.03
C LEU A 80 18.32 -8.36 -0.32
N ASN A 81 18.26 -8.43 1.01
CA ASN A 81 19.01 -9.37 1.86
C ASN A 81 18.03 -10.10 2.84
N PRO A 82 18.39 -10.75 3.98
CA PRO A 82 17.43 -11.31 4.98
C PRO A 82 17.49 -10.73 6.45
N GLY A 83 16.36 -10.63 7.21
CA GLY A 83 16.23 -10.47 8.71
C GLY A 83 16.09 -9.07 9.42
N GLY A 84 14.90 -8.66 9.91
CA GLY A 84 14.61 -7.26 10.34
C GLY A 84 13.52 -7.08 11.42
N PRO A 85 13.78 -6.62 12.70
CA PRO A 85 13.89 -5.22 13.29
C PRO A 85 14.95 -4.94 14.42
N GLY A 86 15.29 -3.67 14.77
CA GLY A 86 16.67 -3.14 14.58
C GLY A 86 17.72 -2.61 15.53
N GLY A 87 17.34 -1.70 16.41
CA GLY A 87 18.32 -0.80 17.01
C GLY A 87 18.87 0.32 16.09
N GLY A 88 18.28 0.56 14.90
CA GLY A 88 18.59 1.71 14.02
C GLY A 88 17.72 2.95 14.28
N ALA A 89 18.02 4.08 13.63
CA ALA A 89 17.32 5.36 13.82
C ALA A 89 15.89 5.37 13.27
N ALA A 90 14.98 6.10 13.93
CA ALA A 90 13.62 6.34 13.43
C ALA A 90 13.57 7.60 12.54
N LEU A 91 12.84 7.52 11.42
CA LEU A 91 12.60 8.66 10.54
C LEU A 91 11.37 9.44 11.04
N VAL A 92 11.46 10.77 11.02
CA VAL A 92 10.30 11.65 11.17
C VAL A 92 9.82 12.02 9.77
N GLU A 93 8.61 11.59 9.43
CA GLU A 93 8.00 11.90 8.13
C GLU A 93 7.47 13.36 8.11
N PRO A 94 7.39 14.01 6.95
CA PRO A 94 6.85 15.37 6.83
C PRO A 94 5.41 15.48 7.35
N SER A 95 5.10 16.59 8.04
CA SER A 95 3.73 16.88 8.47
C SER A 95 3.09 17.99 7.62
N VAL A 96 2.21 17.61 6.70
CA VAL A 96 1.47 18.57 5.85
C VAL A 96 0.42 19.40 6.61
N LEU A 97 0.11 19.02 7.85
CA LEU A 97 -0.85 19.72 8.72
C LEU A 97 -0.20 20.68 9.71
N ASN A 98 1.14 20.70 9.79
CA ASN A 98 1.90 21.60 10.64
C ASN A 98 2.52 22.72 9.80
N PRO A 99 2.01 23.96 9.83
CA PRO A 99 2.56 25.06 9.04
C PRO A 99 4.02 25.42 9.38
N SER A 100 4.52 24.97 10.53
CA SER A 100 5.90 25.16 10.96
C SER A 100 6.82 23.99 10.58
N ASP A 101 6.30 22.95 9.92
CA ASP A 101 7.12 21.87 9.36
C ASP A 101 8.09 22.47 8.32
N ALA A 102 9.33 21.99 8.31
CA ALA A 102 10.35 22.47 7.38
C ALA A 102 9.95 22.26 5.90
N ASN A 103 9.04 21.31 5.63
CA ASN A 103 8.56 20.96 4.31
C ASN A 103 7.21 21.62 3.95
N ALA A 104 6.65 22.51 4.79
CA ALA A 104 5.33 23.09 4.56
C ALA A 104 5.21 23.90 3.25
N GLY A 105 6.33 24.35 2.69
CA GLY A 105 6.40 25.06 1.40
C GLY A 105 6.93 24.23 0.24
N VAL A 106 7.18 22.94 0.43
CA VAL A 106 7.75 22.04 -0.58
C VAL A 106 6.62 21.28 -1.27
N ASP A 107 6.60 21.30 -2.60
CA ASP A 107 5.69 20.44 -3.37
C ASP A 107 6.32 19.04 -3.48
N PHE A 108 5.68 18.04 -2.89
CA PHE A 108 6.11 16.63 -2.98
C PHE A 108 4.92 15.70 -3.17
N ALA A 109 5.21 14.49 -3.64
CA ALA A 109 4.29 13.37 -3.77
C ALA A 109 5.06 12.09 -3.37
N PHE A 110 4.34 11.01 -3.08
CA PHE A 110 4.99 9.75 -2.73
C PHE A 110 4.19 8.55 -3.24
N ALA A 111 4.93 7.48 -3.50
CA ALA A 111 4.40 6.15 -3.71
C ALA A 111 5.02 5.22 -2.67
N GLU A 112 4.24 4.27 -2.21
CA GLU A 112 4.65 3.28 -1.23
C GLU A 112 4.86 1.96 -1.94
N PHE A 113 5.84 1.19 -1.49
CA PHE A 113 6.03 -0.17 -1.96
C PHE A 113 6.64 -1.06 -0.89
N THR A 114 6.36 -2.35 -0.98
CA THR A 114 6.97 -3.39 -0.17
C THR A 114 7.27 -4.58 -1.06
N LEU A 115 8.54 -4.95 -1.16
CA LEU A 115 8.96 -6.22 -1.75
C LEU A 115 9.37 -7.17 -0.62
N ASN A 116 8.71 -8.32 -0.55
CA ASN A 116 9.07 -9.40 0.37
C ASN A 116 9.21 -10.73 -0.39
N ALA A 117 9.39 -11.83 0.36
CA ALA A 117 9.57 -13.16 -0.22
C ALA A 117 8.37 -13.63 -1.05
N ASP A 118 7.18 -13.11 -0.74
CA ASP A 118 5.90 -13.58 -1.27
C ASP A 118 5.45 -12.73 -2.47
N GLN A 119 5.56 -11.40 -2.37
CA GLN A 119 5.09 -10.50 -3.41
C GLN A 119 5.68 -9.08 -3.35
N LEU A 120 5.42 -8.31 -4.41
CA LEU A 120 5.55 -6.86 -4.44
C LEU A 120 4.16 -6.25 -4.21
N PHE A 121 4.08 -5.28 -3.32
CA PHE A 121 2.98 -4.32 -3.25
C PHE A 121 3.52 -2.96 -3.63
N ALA A 122 2.77 -2.21 -4.43
CA ALA A 122 3.06 -0.80 -4.69
C ALA A 122 1.77 0.00 -4.95
N ASN A 123 1.73 1.24 -4.47
CA ASN A 123 0.59 2.15 -4.63
C ASN A 123 1.04 3.62 -4.60
N ILE A 124 0.33 4.48 -5.33
CA ILE A 124 0.36 5.94 -5.08
C ILE A 124 -0.63 6.22 -3.95
N SER A 125 -0.20 6.95 -2.93
CA SER A 125 -1.04 7.24 -1.77
C SER A 125 -1.55 8.67 -1.80
N TYR A 126 -2.86 8.82 -1.54
CA TYR A 126 -3.55 10.09 -1.32
C TYR A 126 -4.17 10.14 0.07
N VAL A 127 -3.79 9.24 0.98
CA VAL A 127 -4.36 9.15 2.33
C VAL A 127 -4.16 10.45 3.11
N ASP A 128 -2.98 11.06 2.99
CA ASP A 128 -2.62 12.25 3.74
C ASP A 128 -2.96 13.55 3.01
N PHE A 129 -2.76 13.61 1.68
CA PHE A 129 -3.06 14.77 0.85
C PHE A 129 -3.03 14.45 -0.66
N VAL A 130 -3.63 15.32 -1.48
CA VAL A 130 -3.42 15.35 -2.93
C VAL A 130 -2.24 16.27 -3.24
N PRO A 131 -1.14 15.75 -3.82
CA PRO A 131 0.03 16.55 -4.12
C PRO A 131 -0.21 17.49 -5.31
N ARG A 132 0.51 18.62 -5.34
CA ARG A 132 0.58 19.49 -6.54
C ARG A 132 1.50 18.94 -7.63
N LEU A 133 2.24 17.89 -7.31
CA LEU A 133 3.12 17.16 -8.22
C LEU A 133 2.45 15.84 -8.61
N PRO A 134 1.83 15.74 -9.81
CA PRO A 134 1.24 14.48 -10.26
C PRO A 134 2.34 13.43 -10.48
N ILE A 135 2.09 12.22 -10.00
CA ILE A 135 2.95 11.06 -10.22
C ILE A 135 2.13 9.92 -10.82
N ALA A 136 2.81 9.02 -11.52
CA ALA A 136 2.23 7.82 -12.09
C ALA A 136 3.13 6.63 -11.74
N LEU A 137 2.51 5.46 -11.56
CA LEU A 137 3.19 4.20 -11.32
C LEU A 137 2.81 3.26 -12.47
N THR A 138 3.77 2.47 -12.93
CA THR A 138 3.50 1.39 -13.89
C THR A 138 4.30 0.19 -13.43
N LEU A 139 3.61 -0.91 -13.15
CA LEU A 139 4.24 -2.17 -12.83
C LEU A 139 4.36 -3.04 -14.08
N GLN A 140 5.55 -3.60 -14.32
CA GLN A 140 5.79 -4.52 -15.43
C GLN A 140 6.01 -5.94 -14.89
N HIS A 141 5.09 -6.84 -15.19
CA HIS A 141 5.14 -8.25 -14.79
C HIS A 141 5.79 -9.14 -15.86
N ALA A 142 6.42 -10.22 -15.43
CA ALA A 142 6.70 -11.37 -16.29
C ALA A 142 5.47 -12.31 -16.35
N ARG A 143 4.48 -11.96 -17.20
CA ARG A 143 3.26 -12.70 -17.61
C ARG A 143 2.18 -13.04 -16.54
N ASP A 144 0.91 -12.88 -16.96
CA ASP A 144 -0.34 -12.79 -16.15
C ASP A 144 -1.19 -14.07 -16.02
N ARG A 145 -2.06 -14.15 -14.98
CA ARG A 145 -3.54 -14.40 -15.04
C ARG A 145 -4.24 -14.47 -13.64
N ASP A 146 -5.58 -14.55 -13.61
CA ASP A 146 -6.57 -13.74 -12.84
C ASP A 146 -7.77 -14.57 -12.21
N ARG A 147 -8.46 -14.07 -11.12
CA ARG A 147 -9.92 -14.15 -10.67
C ARG A 147 -10.54 -14.91 -9.43
N ASP A 148 -11.55 -14.19 -8.80
CA ASP A 148 -12.92 -14.48 -8.19
C ASP A 148 -13.16 -15.27 -6.84
N ARG A 149 -14.25 -15.18 -5.99
CA ARG A 149 -15.43 -14.31 -5.58
C ARG A 149 -16.31 -15.01 -4.46
N ASP A 150 -16.99 -14.32 -3.48
CA ASP A 150 -18.41 -14.47 -2.97
C ASP A 150 -18.78 -13.69 -1.64
N GLY A 151 -20.06 -13.35 -1.33
CA GLY A 151 -20.52 -12.36 -0.28
C GLY A 151 -21.69 -12.72 0.69
N SER A 152 -22.11 -11.79 1.62
CA SER A 152 -23.39 -11.82 2.42
C SER A 152 -23.72 -10.51 3.24
N SER A 153 -24.96 -10.37 3.79
CA SER A 153 -25.62 -9.10 4.22
C SER A 153 -26.18 -8.93 5.65
N VAL A 154 -26.32 -7.69 6.22
CA VAL A 154 -27.25 -7.34 7.38
C VAL A 154 -27.66 -5.84 7.48
N GLY A 155 -28.94 -5.56 7.83
CA GLY A 155 -29.55 -4.24 8.11
C GLY A 155 -29.70 -3.85 9.61
N GLY A 156 -29.99 -2.56 9.89
CA GLY A 156 -29.71 -1.91 11.19
C GLY A 156 -30.87 -1.56 12.15
N GLY A 157 -30.47 -1.11 13.36
CA GLY A 157 -31.30 -0.40 14.35
C GLY A 157 -30.79 -0.43 15.81
N GLY A 158 -30.38 0.73 16.35
CA GLY A 158 -30.45 1.14 17.78
C GLY A 158 -29.51 0.52 18.82
N ALA A 159 -29.00 -0.69 18.62
CA ALA A 159 -27.97 -1.33 19.44
C ALA A 159 -26.56 -1.03 18.85
N PRO A 160 -25.45 -1.24 19.59
CA PRO A 160 -24.13 -1.28 18.94
C PRO A 160 -24.20 -2.18 17.70
N LEU A 161 -23.58 -1.77 16.61
CA LEU A 161 -23.54 -2.57 15.40
C LEU A 161 -22.82 -3.88 15.73
N VAL A 162 -23.49 -5.02 15.60
CA VAL A 162 -22.89 -6.32 15.85
C VAL A 162 -22.62 -7.02 14.53
N VAL A 163 -21.37 -7.34 14.25
CA VAL A 163 -20.93 -8.05 13.04
C VAL A 163 -20.02 -9.20 13.46
N GLY A 164 -20.32 -10.42 13.02
CA GLY A 164 -19.54 -11.60 13.43
C GLY A 164 -19.51 -11.85 14.94
N GLY A 165 -20.56 -11.41 15.67
CA GLY A 165 -20.61 -11.49 17.14
C GLY A 165 -19.85 -10.38 17.88
N GLU A 166 -19.16 -9.50 17.15
CA GLU A 166 -18.39 -8.38 17.72
C GLU A 166 -19.21 -7.09 17.73
N ALA A 167 -19.25 -6.41 18.87
CA ALA A 167 -19.93 -5.12 19.00
C ALA A 167 -19.02 -3.95 18.60
N PHE A 168 -19.56 -3.03 17.81
CA PHE A 168 -18.92 -1.80 17.38
C PHE A 168 -19.71 -0.60 17.92
N SER A 169 -19.02 0.24 18.69
CA SER A 169 -19.56 1.53 19.13
C SER A 169 -19.75 2.47 17.95
N ARG A 170 -20.68 3.42 18.06
CA ARG A 170 -20.88 4.45 17.05
C ARG A 170 -19.57 5.23 16.81
N PRO A 171 -19.05 5.31 15.58
CA PRO A 171 -17.84 6.08 15.29
C PRO A 171 -18.11 7.59 15.30
N THR A 172 -17.07 8.35 15.56
CA THR A 172 -16.97 9.79 15.25
C THR A 172 -16.49 10.00 13.81
N THR A 173 -16.58 11.23 13.31
CA THR A 173 -16.00 11.61 12.00
C THR A 173 -14.50 11.35 11.95
N ALA A 174 -13.77 11.62 13.04
CA ALA A 174 -12.34 11.36 13.12
C ALA A 174 -12.02 9.86 13.04
N ASP A 175 -12.83 9.01 13.70
CA ASP A 175 -12.69 7.55 13.58
C ASP A 175 -12.88 7.08 12.13
N ILE A 176 -13.90 7.60 11.42
CA ILE A 176 -14.18 7.22 10.03
C ILE A 176 -13.04 7.61 9.09
N PHE A 177 -12.58 8.87 9.14
CA PHE A 177 -11.52 9.32 8.24
C PHE A 177 -10.14 8.75 8.60
N GLY A 178 -9.84 8.60 9.89
CA GLY A 178 -8.55 8.10 10.37
C GLY A 178 -8.41 6.57 10.37
N CYS A 179 -9.52 5.83 10.40
CA CYS A 179 -9.55 4.36 10.34
C CYS A 179 -8.73 3.65 11.43
N ASN A 180 -8.32 4.34 12.50
CA ASN A 180 -7.36 3.83 13.49
C ASN A 180 -7.76 4.08 14.95
N SER A 181 -8.93 4.65 15.20
CA SER A 181 -9.43 5.01 16.54
C SER A 181 -10.87 4.52 16.77
N GLY A 182 -11.32 4.60 18.03
CA GLY A 182 -12.67 4.21 18.42
C GLY A 182 -13.01 2.77 18.03
N PRO A 183 -14.08 2.54 17.23
CA PRO A 183 -14.46 1.19 16.80
C PRO A 183 -13.45 0.53 15.83
N PHE A 184 -12.51 1.27 15.24
CA PHE A 184 -11.56 0.77 14.25
C PHE A 184 -10.18 0.41 14.83
N VAL A 185 -10.05 0.36 16.16
CA VAL A 185 -8.82 -0.10 16.82
C VAL A 185 -8.72 -1.62 16.75
N THR A 186 -7.63 -2.12 16.15
CA THR A 186 -7.28 -3.54 16.16
C THR A 186 -6.83 -4.00 17.55
N ARG A 187 -7.13 -5.25 17.90
CA ARG A 187 -6.77 -5.82 19.21
C ARG A 187 -6.05 -7.16 19.03
N PRO A 188 -4.96 -7.42 19.78
CA PRO A 188 -4.35 -8.75 19.81
C PRO A 188 -5.38 -9.82 20.20
N GLY A 189 -5.38 -10.96 19.50
CA GLY A 189 -6.32 -12.07 19.76
C GLY A 189 -7.76 -11.87 19.28
N ALA A 190 -8.12 -10.72 18.68
CA ALA A 190 -9.47 -10.43 18.19
C ALA A 190 -9.57 -10.62 16.67
N ALA A 191 -9.33 -11.83 16.17
CA ALA A 191 -9.22 -12.13 14.74
C ALA A 191 -10.46 -11.67 13.95
N VAL A 192 -11.67 -12.01 14.42
CA VAL A 192 -12.94 -11.63 13.76
C VAL A 192 -13.08 -10.11 13.70
N ARG A 193 -12.85 -9.42 14.83
CA ARG A 193 -12.91 -7.95 14.87
C ARG A 193 -11.93 -7.32 13.89
N ASN A 194 -10.67 -7.76 13.90
CA ASN A 194 -9.63 -7.21 13.05
C ASN A 194 -9.91 -7.46 11.56
N ALA A 195 -10.59 -8.56 11.20
CA ALA A 195 -11.03 -8.82 9.83
C ALA A 195 -12.24 -7.97 9.40
N VAL A 196 -13.12 -7.59 10.34
CA VAL A 196 -14.30 -6.76 10.07
C VAL A 196 -13.96 -5.28 9.95
N ILE A 197 -12.97 -4.78 10.71
CA ILE A 197 -12.61 -3.34 10.77
C ILE A 197 -12.42 -2.71 9.37
N PRO A 198 -11.60 -3.27 8.47
CA PRO A 198 -11.37 -2.68 7.15
C PRO A 198 -12.66 -2.57 6.33
N ARG A 199 -13.48 -3.64 6.35
CA ARG A 199 -14.77 -3.73 5.61
C ARG A 199 -15.76 -2.66 6.09
N LEU A 200 -15.86 -2.50 7.41
CA LEU A 200 -16.75 -1.51 8.00
C LEU A 200 -16.27 -0.07 7.74
N ALA A 201 -14.97 0.18 7.86
CA ALA A 201 -14.38 1.49 7.59
C ALA A 201 -14.57 1.91 6.13
N ALA A 202 -14.31 1.01 5.18
CA ALA A 202 -14.55 1.24 3.76
C ALA A 202 -16.03 1.53 3.46
N ALA A 203 -16.96 0.81 4.10
CA ALA A 203 -18.39 1.03 3.92
C ALA A 203 -18.86 2.42 4.42
N PHE A 204 -18.27 2.94 5.51
CA PHE A 204 -18.54 4.30 5.97
C PHE A 204 -17.97 5.35 5.00
N GLN A 205 -16.71 5.17 4.57
CA GLN A 205 -16.03 6.09 3.64
C GLN A 205 -16.77 6.19 2.30
N ARG A 206 -17.19 5.04 1.74
CA ARG A 206 -17.88 4.93 0.45
C ARG A 206 -19.40 5.19 0.53
N GLY A 207 -19.96 5.36 1.72
CA GLY A 207 -21.39 5.58 1.91
C GLY A 207 -22.26 4.36 1.56
N THR A 208 -21.72 3.14 1.65
CA THR A 208 -22.42 1.92 1.21
C THR A 208 -23.13 1.19 2.35
N LEU A 209 -22.85 1.54 3.61
CA LEU A 209 -23.32 0.78 4.78
C LEU A 209 -24.85 0.63 4.85
N LEU A 210 -25.61 1.58 4.30
CA LEU A 210 -27.07 1.57 4.30
C LEU A 210 -27.70 1.30 2.93
N THR A 211 -26.88 1.30 1.86
CA THR A 211 -27.36 1.15 0.48
C THR A 211 -27.01 -0.20 -0.12
N SER A 212 -26.02 -0.90 0.45
CA SER A 212 -25.68 -2.27 0.10
C SER A 212 -25.94 -3.19 1.29
N ALA A 213 -26.74 -4.22 1.05
CA ALA A 213 -26.97 -5.26 2.04
C ALA A 213 -25.67 -6.03 2.30
N GLU A 214 -24.90 -6.32 1.26
CA GLU A 214 -23.61 -7.05 1.32
C GLU A 214 -22.43 -6.10 1.40
N GLN A 215 -21.45 -6.44 2.26
CA GLN A 215 -20.23 -5.66 2.43
C GLN A 215 -18.98 -6.54 2.28
N PRO A 216 -17.95 -6.09 1.55
CA PRO A 216 -17.91 -4.82 0.81
C PRO A 216 -18.87 -4.81 -0.39
N ALA A 217 -19.43 -3.65 -0.71
CA ALA A 217 -20.33 -3.51 -1.85
C ALA A 217 -19.57 -3.80 -3.16
N ALA A 218 -20.15 -4.66 -4.01
CA ALA A 218 -19.49 -5.20 -5.20
C ALA A 218 -19.32 -4.17 -6.34
N GLU A 219 -20.29 -3.26 -6.48
CA GLU A 219 -20.33 -2.32 -7.60
C GLU A 219 -19.78 -0.96 -7.21
N ALA A 220 -18.65 -0.57 -7.81
CA ALA A 220 -18.03 0.74 -7.59
C ALA A 220 -18.97 1.91 -7.92
N ASP A 221 -19.92 1.71 -8.84
CA ASP A 221 -20.94 2.71 -9.19
C ASP A 221 -21.86 3.09 -8.02
N ALA A 222 -21.98 2.23 -7.01
CA ALA A 222 -22.74 2.51 -5.80
C ALA A 222 -21.98 3.42 -4.81
N PHE A 223 -20.67 3.62 -5.01
CA PHE A 223 -19.84 4.37 -4.07
C PHE A 223 -20.10 5.87 -4.18
N TYR A 224 -20.10 6.54 -3.03
CA TYR A 224 -20.22 8.00 -2.91
C TYR A 224 -21.52 8.59 -3.48
N ARG A 225 -22.60 7.80 -3.52
CA ARG A 225 -23.91 8.22 -4.07
C ARG A 225 -24.88 8.80 -3.05
N THR A 226 -24.55 8.74 -1.76
CA THR A 226 -25.41 9.22 -0.67
C THR A 226 -24.68 10.17 0.26
N ASP A 227 -25.35 11.23 0.70
CA ASP A 227 -24.79 12.13 1.71
C ASP A 227 -25.18 11.70 3.14
N PRO A 228 -24.26 11.83 4.11
CA PRO A 228 -22.86 12.25 3.94
C PRO A 228 -21.98 11.11 3.36
N THR A 229 -20.93 11.48 2.61
CA THR A 229 -19.91 10.55 2.11
C THR A 229 -18.53 11.20 2.08
N ASN A 230 -17.46 10.42 1.83
CA ASN A 230 -16.13 10.96 1.61
C ASN A 230 -16.00 11.54 0.20
N HIS A 231 -16.35 12.83 0.04
CA HIS A 231 -16.18 13.52 -1.23
C HIS A 231 -14.72 13.73 -1.65
N TYR A 232 -13.77 13.68 -0.72
CA TYR A 232 -12.35 13.74 -1.06
C TYR A 232 -11.97 12.50 -1.89
N SER A 233 -12.26 11.29 -1.40
CA SER A 233 -12.02 10.06 -2.16
C SER A 233 -12.79 10.02 -3.49
N ARG A 234 -14.06 10.45 -3.49
CA ARG A 234 -14.86 10.57 -4.72
C ARG A 234 -14.16 11.41 -5.80
N LEU A 235 -13.53 12.52 -5.40
CA LEU A 235 -12.84 13.41 -6.32
C LEU A 235 -11.48 12.87 -6.74
N VAL A 236 -10.75 12.21 -5.84
CA VAL A 236 -9.48 11.53 -6.17
C VAL A 236 -9.71 10.44 -7.22
N HIS A 237 -10.66 9.54 -6.98
CA HIS A 237 -11.02 8.48 -7.94
C HIS A 237 -11.47 9.05 -9.28
N ALA A 238 -12.29 10.11 -9.28
CA ALA A 238 -12.75 10.75 -10.51
C ALA A 238 -11.65 11.48 -11.29
N ALA A 239 -10.56 11.88 -10.63
CA ALA A 239 -9.45 12.62 -11.25
C ALA A 239 -8.37 11.71 -11.84
N ASN A 240 -8.23 10.48 -11.33
CA ASN A 240 -7.26 9.52 -11.85
C ASN A 240 -7.77 8.85 -13.12
N VAL A 241 -6.86 8.63 -14.08
CA VAL A 241 -7.19 8.19 -15.44
C VAL A 241 -7.86 6.81 -15.47
N ASP A 242 -7.46 5.93 -14.57
CA ASP A 242 -8.00 4.58 -14.39
C ASP A 242 -9.18 4.52 -13.40
N GLY A 243 -9.57 5.65 -12.81
CA GLY A 243 -10.61 5.72 -11.79
C GLY A 243 -10.16 5.27 -10.39
N LYS A 244 -8.89 4.91 -10.21
CA LYS A 244 -8.35 4.31 -8.98
C LYS A 244 -7.52 5.30 -8.17
N GLY A 245 -7.32 5.05 -6.88
CA GLY A 245 -6.35 5.77 -6.05
C GLY A 245 -6.53 5.48 -4.57
N TYR A 246 -5.44 5.36 -3.83
CA TYR A 246 -5.47 5.00 -2.41
C TYR A 246 -5.84 6.23 -1.56
N ALA A 247 -7.13 6.55 -1.45
CA ALA A 247 -7.62 7.81 -0.89
C ALA A 247 -8.03 7.74 0.58
N PHE A 248 -8.02 6.54 1.18
CA PHE A 248 -8.18 6.31 2.61
C PHE A 248 -7.52 4.98 3.01
N ALA A 249 -7.26 4.76 4.30
CA ALA A 249 -6.42 3.66 4.80
C ALA A 249 -6.81 2.23 4.35
N TYR A 250 -8.08 2.03 4.00
CA TYR A 250 -8.65 0.74 3.61
C TYR A 250 -9.33 0.81 2.23
N ASP A 251 -8.83 1.65 1.32
CA ASP A 251 -9.40 1.77 -0.04
C ASP A 251 -9.11 0.53 -0.90
N ASP A 252 -8.22 -0.35 -0.44
CA ASP A 252 -7.93 -1.67 -1.02
C ASP A 252 -9.01 -2.71 -0.69
N VAL A 253 -9.91 -2.41 0.25
CA VAL A 253 -11.05 -3.28 0.55
C VAL A 253 -11.96 -3.33 -0.67
N GLN A 254 -12.19 -4.53 -1.18
CA GLN A 254 -13.08 -4.80 -2.29
C GLN A 254 -13.93 -6.03 -1.98
N ALA A 255 -15.08 -6.15 -2.66
CA ALA A 255 -15.74 -7.44 -2.73
C ALA A 255 -14.76 -8.43 -3.36
N ASP A 256 -14.77 -9.68 -2.94
CA ASP A 256 -13.91 -10.70 -3.53
C ASP A 256 -14.13 -10.71 -5.06
N GLY A 257 -13.06 -10.68 -5.86
CA GLY A 257 -13.13 -10.56 -7.34
C GLY A 257 -13.83 -9.29 -7.87
N GLY A 258 -14.05 -8.29 -7.01
CA GLY A 258 -14.47 -6.96 -7.38
C GLY A 258 -13.30 -6.14 -7.94
N PRO A 259 -13.57 -5.04 -8.67
CA PRO A 259 -12.51 -4.21 -9.22
C PRO A 259 -11.76 -3.46 -8.12
N ASP A 260 -10.43 -3.53 -8.14
CA ASP A 260 -9.57 -2.71 -7.28
C ASP A 260 -9.79 -1.22 -7.54
N GLN A 261 -10.03 -0.49 -6.45
CA GLN A 261 -10.21 0.96 -6.44
C GLN A 261 -8.99 1.70 -5.89
N SER A 262 -8.07 1.00 -5.25
CA SER A 262 -6.96 1.61 -4.53
C SER A 262 -5.78 1.93 -5.46
N GLY A 263 -5.71 1.31 -6.63
CA GLY A 263 -4.54 1.40 -7.51
C GLY A 263 -3.34 0.61 -6.97
N LYS A 264 -3.60 -0.33 -6.06
CA LYS A 264 -2.61 -1.27 -5.55
C LYS A 264 -2.40 -2.38 -6.57
N ASP A 265 -1.14 -2.60 -6.93
CA ASP A 265 -0.75 -3.78 -7.68
C ASP A 265 -0.12 -4.81 -6.72
N GLY A 266 -0.79 -5.94 -6.50
CA GLY A 266 -0.37 -7.07 -5.66
C GLY A 266 -1.33 -8.26 -5.87
N ARG A 267 -0.87 -9.51 -5.75
CA ARG A 267 -1.77 -10.67 -5.94
C ARG A 267 -2.69 -10.82 -4.73
N ASP A 268 -3.99 -10.91 -4.97
CA ASP A 268 -4.93 -11.50 -4.02
C ASP A 268 -4.80 -13.04 -4.13
N GLY A 269 -4.34 -13.71 -3.08
CA GLY A 269 -4.34 -15.18 -3.04
C GLY A 269 -3.42 -15.82 -2.00
N GLU A 270 -3.91 -15.92 -0.76
CA GLU A 270 -3.97 -17.15 0.05
C GLU A 270 -4.28 -16.79 1.51
N SER A 271 -5.52 -17.05 1.93
CA SER A 271 -5.83 -17.24 3.34
C SER A 271 -5.14 -18.52 3.81
N SER A 272 -4.07 -18.39 4.59
CA SER A 272 -3.51 -19.51 5.35
C SER A 272 -4.49 -19.92 6.45
N GLN A 273 -5.44 -20.80 6.10
CA GLN A 273 -6.05 -21.69 7.08
C GLN A 273 -5.11 -22.89 7.26
N SER A 274 -4.25 -22.80 8.27
CA SER A 274 -3.60 -23.97 8.84
C SER A 274 -4.68 -24.82 9.55
N GLY A 275 -5.01 -25.97 8.97
CA GLY A 275 -5.93 -26.96 9.51
C GLY A 275 -5.57 -28.34 8.98
N ASP A 276 -4.79 -29.05 9.79
CA ASP A 276 -4.27 -30.40 9.65
C ASP A 276 -5.34 -31.48 9.37
N SER A 277 -5.06 -32.40 8.44
CA SER A 277 -5.31 -33.83 8.63
C SER A 277 -4.61 -34.66 7.55
N ASP A 278 -3.73 -35.52 8.02
CA ASP A 278 -3.23 -36.73 7.35
C ASP A 278 -4.34 -37.48 6.60
N GLU A 279 -4.07 -37.91 5.37
CA GLU A 279 -4.25 -39.31 4.99
C GLU A 279 -3.46 -39.62 3.70
N GLN A 280 -2.75 -40.74 3.76
CA GLN A 280 -1.96 -41.38 2.71
C GLN A 280 -2.84 -41.73 1.52
N ASP A 281 -2.27 -41.75 0.31
CA ASP A 281 -2.29 -42.94 -0.54
C ASP A 281 -1.22 -42.83 -1.63
N ASP A 282 -0.49 -43.93 -1.75
CA ASP A 282 0.53 -44.24 -2.74
C ASP A 282 -0.07 -44.31 -4.15
N ASP A 283 0.72 -43.97 -5.18
CA ASP A 283 1.12 -44.93 -6.22
C ASP A 283 1.89 -44.24 -7.36
N ASP A 284 2.90 -44.99 -7.79
CA ASP A 284 3.90 -44.74 -8.82
C ASP A 284 3.32 -44.40 -10.21
N ASP A 285 4.04 -43.59 -10.99
CA ASP A 285 4.64 -44.09 -12.23
C ASP A 285 5.49 -43.00 -12.92
N GLU A 286 6.72 -43.42 -13.24
CA GLU A 286 7.67 -42.76 -14.12
C GLU A 286 7.12 -42.64 -15.54
N ASP A 287 7.44 -41.56 -16.27
CA ASP A 287 8.11 -41.70 -17.56
C ASP A 287 8.57 -40.35 -18.14
N ASN A 288 9.82 -40.39 -18.64
CA ASN A 288 10.49 -39.38 -19.45
C ASN A 288 9.71 -39.11 -20.76
N GLU A 289 9.82 -37.90 -21.30
CA GLU A 289 10.45 -37.73 -22.61
C GLU A 289 10.81 -36.27 -22.91
N ASP A 290 12.00 -36.16 -23.49
CA ASP A 290 12.62 -35.06 -24.25
C ASP A 290 11.60 -34.47 -25.26
N ASP A 291 11.63 -33.19 -25.62
CA ASP A 291 12.15 -32.79 -26.93
C ASP A 291 12.17 -31.26 -27.11
N GLY A 292 13.31 -30.74 -27.56
CA GLY A 292 13.36 -29.94 -28.80
C GLY A 292 12.77 -28.52 -28.80
N GLY A 293 13.65 -27.52 -28.83
CA GLY A 293 13.28 -26.11 -28.82
C GLY A 293 12.78 -25.50 -30.14
N ASP A 294 12.34 -24.24 -30.06
CA ASP A 294 12.48 -23.26 -31.14
C ASP A 294 12.50 -21.86 -30.51
N GLY A 295 13.63 -21.18 -30.67
CA GLY A 295 13.81 -19.81 -30.24
C GLY A 295 13.22 -18.86 -31.26
N ARG A 296 12.31 -17.97 -30.83
CA ARG A 296 11.96 -16.78 -31.61
C ARG A 296 11.99 -15.55 -30.73
N ARG A 297 13.07 -14.79 -30.93
CA ARG A 297 13.19 -13.37 -30.61
C ARG A 297 12.09 -12.60 -31.35
N PHE A 298 11.41 -11.71 -30.65
CA PHE A 298 10.73 -10.57 -31.25
C PHE A 298 11.22 -9.29 -30.58
N LEU A 299 11.29 -8.25 -31.40
CA LEU A 299 11.71 -6.88 -31.13
C LEU A 299 10.96 -6.25 -29.96
#